data_AF-A0A1V4HF81-F1
#
_entry.id   AF-A0A1V4HF81-F1
#
_cell.length_a   1.000
_cell.length_b   1.000
_cell.length_c   1.000
_cell.angle_alpha   90.00
_cell.angle_beta   90.00
_cell.angle_gamma   90.00
#
_symmetry.space_group_name_H-M   'P 1'
#
loop_
_entity.id
_entity.type
_entity.pdbx_description
1 polymer ?
#
loop_
_entity_poly.entity_id
_entity_poly.type
_entity_poly.pdbx_seq_one_letter_code
_entity_poly.pdbx_strand_id
1 'polypeptide(L)' 'MGFAAAMRLPVFEEFIILGDDFMEYHVKHRETGEEKTLNHLEVNDMEYGDGSQIIVFDKALEAYVLLDDSE' A
#
# COMPACT_ATOMS: atom_id res chain seq x y z
N MET A 1 5.25 -39.52 -29.17
CA MET A 1 6.14 -38.35 -29.06
C MET A 1 5.25 -37.13 -29.15
N GLY A 2 5.12 -36.20 -28.21
CA GLY A 2 5.66 -35.95 -26.88
C GLY A 2 4.84 -34.77 -26.37
N PHE A 3 4.51 -34.78 -25.08
CA PHE A 3 3.49 -33.97 -24.41
C PHE A 3 3.61 -32.46 -24.67
N ALA A 4 2.54 -31.83 -25.15
CA ALA A 4 2.34 -30.39 -24.99
C ALA A 4 1.85 -30.15 -23.56
N ALA A 5 2.78 -30.10 -22.62
CA ALA A 5 2.51 -29.65 -21.26
C ALA A 5 2.16 -28.16 -21.33
N ALA A 6 0.90 -27.81 -21.07
CA ALA A 6 0.51 -26.45 -20.74
C ALA A 6 1.27 -26.04 -19.48
N MET A 7 2.35 -25.28 -19.65
CA MET A 7 3.09 -24.71 -18.53
C MET A 7 2.14 -23.75 -17.82
N ARG A 8 1.75 -24.13 -16.61
CA ARG A 8 1.11 -23.30 -15.61
C ARG A 8 1.96 -22.04 -15.45
N LEU A 9 1.46 -20.92 -15.95
CA LEU A 9 2.10 -19.62 -15.76
C LEU A 9 2.32 -19.43 -14.25
N PRO A 10 3.56 -19.26 -13.76
CA PRO A 10 3.77 -18.80 -12.41
C PRO A 10 3.13 -17.42 -12.32
N VAL A 11 2.20 -17.28 -11.37
CA VAL A 11 1.75 -15.99 -10.86
C VAL A 11 3.01 -15.33 -10.30
N PHE A 12 3.67 -14.51 -11.10
CA PHE A 12 4.59 -13.53 -10.59
C PHE A 12 3.75 -12.30 -10.30
N GLU A 13 3.55 -12.09 -9.00
CA GLU A 13 3.51 -10.77 -8.38
C GLU A 13 4.52 -9.83 -9.08
N GLU A 14 4.25 -8.52 -9.01
CA GLU A 14 5.12 -7.41 -9.47
C GLU A 14 4.77 -6.82 -10.85
N PHE A 15 4.46 -5.52 -10.84
CA PHE A 15 4.24 -4.60 -11.97
C PHE A 15 2.86 -4.56 -12.66
N ILE A 16 1.83 -4.14 -11.91
CA ILE A 16 0.89 -3.15 -12.45
C ILE A 16 1.31 -1.79 -11.88
N ILE A 17 2.31 -1.15 -12.50
CA ILE A 17 2.49 0.31 -12.36
C ILE A 17 2.05 0.91 -13.69
N LEU A 18 0.73 1.08 -13.81
CA LEU A 18 0.12 1.90 -14.86
C LEU A 18 0.37 3.36 -14.47
N GLY A 19 0.92 4.14 -15.39
CA GLY A 19 1.46 5.46 -15.13
C GLY A 19 0.52 6.48 -14.48
N ASP A 20 1.15 7.36 -13.72
CA ASP A 20 0.73 8.73 -13.38
C ASP A 20 -0.40 8.99 -12.35
N ASP A 21 -1.06 7.98 -11.78
CA ASP A 21 -2.05 8.20 -10.67
C ASP A 21 -1.78 7.34 -9.41
N PHE A 22 -0.54 6.86 -9.25
CA PHE A 22 -0.12 6.06 -8.08
C PHE A 22 0.48 6.97 -7.00
N MET A 23 -0.36 7.76 -6.33
CA MET A 23 0.04 8.26 -5.00
C MET A 23 -0.03 7.08 -4.03
N GLU A 24 1.13 6.55 -3.69
CA GLU A 24 1.31 5.52 -2.68
C GLU A 24 1.75 6.17 -1.36
N TYR A 25 1.15 5.73 -0.28
CA TYR A 25 1.41 6.21 1.07
C TYR A 25 2.04 5.07 1.85
N HIS A 26 3.32 5.21 2.20
CA HIS A 26 3.95 4.28 3.12
C HIS A 26 3.44 4.61 4.52
N VAL A 27 2.78 3.66 5.19
CA VAL A 27 2.13 3.91 6.48
C VAL A 27 2.47 2.83 7.49
N LYS A 28 2.39 3.19 8.77
CA LYS A 28 2.59 2.30 9.91
C LYS A 28 1.36 2.23 10.78
N HIS A 29 0.85 1.03 11.00
CA HIS A 29 -0.32 0.81 11.84
C HIS A 29 -0.01 1.22 13.28
N ARG A 30 -0.87 2.06 13.88
CA ARG A 30 -0.59 2.65 15.20
C ARG A 30 -0.59 1.61 16.33
N GLU A 31 -1.49 0.63 16.27
CA GLU A 31 -1.63 -0.39 17.33
C GLU A 31 -0.66 -1.56 17.20
N THR A 32 -0.48 -2.11 15.98
CA THR A 32 0.37 -3.29 15.75
C THR A 32 1.81 -2.92 15.42
N GLY A 33 2.06 -1.70 14.92
CA GLY A 33 3.36 -1.28 14.42
C GLY A 33 3.72 -1.88 13.06
N GLU A 34 2.79 -2.57 12.40
CA GLU A 34 3.00 -3.15 11.06
C GLU A 34 3.09 -2.06 10.00
N GLU A 35 4.09 -2.17 9.13
CA GLU A 35 4.33 -1.24 8.02
C GLU A 35 3.72 -1.81 6.75
N LYS A 36 3.00 -0.97 6.02
CA LYS A 36 2.39 -1.34 4.75
C LYS A 36 2.28 -0.14 3.84
N THR A 37 2.20 -0.39 2.55
CA THR A 37 1.93 0.65 1.55
C THR A 37 0.44 0.66 1.24
N LEU A 38 -0.18 1.83 1.37
CA LEU A 38 -1.56 2.07 0.97
C LEU A 38 -1.60 2.84 -0.34
N ASN A 39 -2.48 2.43 -1.25
CA ASN A 39 -2.77 3.26 -2.43
C ASN A 39 -3.73 4.40 -2.07
N HIS A 40 -3.67 5.53 -2.78
CA HIS A 40 -4.66 6.61 -2.67
C HIS A 40 -6.12 6.13 -2.78
N LEU A 41 -6.38 5.07 -3.55
CA LEU A 41 -7.71 4.45 -3.65
C LEU A 41 -8.13 3.69 -2.39
N GLU A 42 -7.20 3.31 -1.52
CA GLU A 42 -7.45 2.62 -0.23
C GLU A 42 -7.56 3.60 0.94
N VAL A 43 -6.98 4.80 0.79
CA VAL A 43 -7.12 5.88 1.75
C VAL A 43 -8.55 6.43 1.72
N ASN A 44 -9.18 6.46 2.89
CA ASN A 44 -10.48 7.07 3.09
C ASN A 44 -10.36 8.54 3.52
N ASP A 45 -9.46 8.82 4.47
CA ASP A 45 -9.23 10.18 4.97
C ASP A 45 -7.80 10.35 5.50
N MET A 46 -7.34 11.60 5.64
CA MET A 46 -6.02 11.93 6.19
C MET A 46 -6.13 13.13 7.13
N GLU A 47 -5.63 12.99 8.36
CA GLU A 47 -5.64 14.04 9.37
C GLU A 47 -4.23 14.35 9.88
N TYR A 48 -3.99 15.60 10.28
CA TYR A 48 -2.74 15.97 10.95
C TYR A 48 -2.87 15.72 12.46
N GLY A 49 -2.05 14.84 13.01
CA GLY A 49 -1.97 14.60 14.45
C GLY A 49 -1.17 15.69 15.18
N ASP A 50 -1.24 15.67 16.52
CA ASP A 50 -0.62 16.68 17.39
C ASP A 50 0.92 16.80 17.29
N GLY A 51 1.58 15.82 16.68
CA GLY A 51 3.05 15.71 16.59
C GLY A 51 3.64 15.96 15.20
N SER A 52 2.93 16.68 14.31
CA SER A 52 3.30 16.82 12.89
C SER A 52 3.30 15.51 12.09
N GLN A 53 2.71 14.46 12.66
CA GLN A 53 2.48 13.18 12.00
C GLN A 53 1.17 13.22 11.23
N ILE A 54 1.15 12.65 10.03
CA ILE A 54 -0.09 12.50 9.25
C ILE A 54 -0.71 11.15 9.63
N ILE A 55 -1.95 11.15 10.08
CA ILE A 55 -2.74 9.96 10.35
C ILE A 55 -3.57 9.66 9.11
N VAL A 56 -3.33 8.51 8.50
CA VAL A 56 -4.04 8.01 7.33
C VAL A 56 -5.07 7.00 7.81
N PHE A 57 -6.33 7.22 7.45
CA PHE A 57 -7.41 6.28 7.69
C PHE A 57 -7.71 5.52 6.42
N ASP A 58 -7.71 4.20 6.48
CA ASP A 58 -8.14 3.37 5.37
C ASP A 58 -9.69 3.26 5.34
N LYS A 59 -10.22 2.59 4.32
CA LYS A 59 -11.67 2.33 4.19
C LYS A 59 -12.28 1.48 5.31
N ALA A 60 -11.48 0.69 6.01
CA ALA A 60 -11.86 -0.05 7.20
C ALA A 60 -11.86 0.83 8.48
N LEU A 61 -11.55 2.13 8.36
CA LEU A 61 -11.42 3.09 9.45
C LEU A 61 -10.29 2.74 10.42
N GLU A 62 -9.29 1.98 9.98
CA GLU A 62 -8.08 1.73 10.76
C GLU A 62 -7.13 2.93 10.64
N ALA A 63 -6.45 3.24 11.74
CA ALA A 63 -5.59 4.41 11.84
C ALA A 63 -4.11 4.03 11.64
N TYR A 64 -3.52 4.60 10.60
CA TYR A 64 -2.11 4.44 10.28
C TYR A 64 -1.39 5.78 10.39
N VAL A 65 -0.09 5.74 10.68
CA VAL A 65 0.78 6.92 10.66
C VAL A 65 1.53 6.91 9.34
N LEU A 66 1.43 7.98 8.57
CA LEU A 66 2.23 8.15 7.36
C LEU A 66 3.71 8.20 7.73
N LEU A 67 4.47 7.30 7.13
CA LEU A 67 5.92 7.32 7.13
C LEU A 67 6.34 8.12 5.90
N ASP A 68 6.79 9.34 6.14
CA ASP A 68 7.37 10.18 5.09
C ASP A 68 8.79 9.65 4.80
N ASP A 69 9.03 9.16 3.58
CA ASP A 69 10.33 8.61 3.14
C ASP A 69 11.28 9.73 2.67
N SER A 70 11.19 10.92 3.28
CA SER A 70 12.11 12.03 2.98
C SER A 70 13.40 11.88 3.77
N GLU A 71 14.41 11.29 3.12
CA GLU A 71 15.82 11.69 3.32
C GLU A 71 16.15 12.99 2.54
#